data_AF-A0A6M4Y4C4-F1
#
_entry.id   AF-A0A6M4Y4C4-F1
#
_cell.length_a   1.000
_cell.length_b   1.000
_cell.length_c   1.000
_cell.angle_alpha   90.00
_cell.angle_beta   90.00
_cell.angle_gamma   90.00
#
_symmetry.space_group_name_H-M   'P 1'
#
loop_
_entity.id
_entity.type
_entity.pdbx_description
1 polymer ?
#
loop_
_entity_poly.entity_id
_entity_poly.type
_entity_poly.pdbx_seq_one_letter_code
_entity_poly.pdbx_strand_id
1 'polypeptide(L)'
;MKTKVINIDYTQFFSFDEILLRFKRAKSEETLDTMYRGALKKAHDNLQGRELFQALIAIERALDKCQQDFDSSQIGMARKANHALKQAQDPCKKYSPEDEFRRLLSYID
;
A
#
# COMPACT_ATOMS: atom_id res chain seq x y z
N MET A 1 -13.48 27.12 -14.39
CA MET A 1 -13.25 26.27 -13.21
C MET A 1 -12.21 26.94 -12.34
N LYS A 2 -12.55 27.36 -11.11
CA LYS A 2 -11.59 28.03 -10.22
C LYS A 2 -10.65 26.98 -9.63
N THR A 3 -9.40 26.95 -10.08
CA THR A 3 -8.35 26.13 -9.49
C THR A 3 -8.16 26.59 -8.05
N LYS A 4 -8.64 25.82 -7.07
CA LYS A 4 -8.34 26.06 -5.66
C LYS A 4 -6.84 25.83 -5.50
N VAL A 5 -6.07 26.91 -5.41
CA VAL A 5 -4.66 26.83 -5.02
C VAL A 5 -4.65 26.44 -3.55
N ILE A 6 -4.55 25.14 -3.30
CA ILE A 6 -4.25 24.62 -1.96
C ILE A 6 -2.76 24.88 -1.80
N ASN A 7 -2.41 25.91 -1.03
CA ASN A 7 -1.03 26.14 -0.64
C ASN A 7 -0.65 25.03 0.34
N ILE A 8 -0.19 23.90 -0.20
CA ILE A 8 0.24 22.75 0.59
C ILE A 8 1.64 23.08 1.09
N ASP A 9 1.78 23.24 2.40
CA ASP A 9 3.11 23.28 3.01
C ASP A 9 3.74 21.88 2.90
N TYR A 10 4.58 21.71 1.88
CA TYR A 10 5.24 20.45 1.62
C TYR A 10 6.23 20.07 2.72
N THR A 11 6.76 21.04 3.48
CA THR A 11 7.69 20.74 4.58
C THR A 11 6.97 20.01 5.71
N GLN A 12 5.78 20.48 6.09
CA GLN A 12 4.93 19.78 7.06
C GLN A 12 4.38 18.47 6.48
N PHE A 13 3.99 18.46 5.20
CA PHE A 13 3.43 17.28 4.52
C PHE A 13 4.41 16.09 4.47
N PHE A 14 5.71 16.37 4.40
CA PHE A 14 6.80 15.38 4.39
C PHE A 14 7.49 15.23 5.75
N SER A 15 6.91 15.78 6.82
CA SER A 15 7.39 15.50 8.17
C SER A 15 7.27 14.01 8.50
N PHE A 16 8.18 13.52 9.35
CA PHE A 16 8.24 12.11 9.73
C PHE A 16 6.89 11.60 10.25
N ASP A 17 6.24 12.36 11.14
CA ASP A 17 4.97 11.94 11.76
C ASP A 17 3.83 11.85 10.72
N GLU A 18 3.78 12.79 9.78
CA GLU A 18 2.78 12.79 8.71
C GLU A 18 2.96 11.61 7.74
N ILE A 19 4.20 11.32 7.35
CA ILE A 19 4.49 10.19 6.47
C ILE A 19 4.22 8.88 7.21
N LEU A 20 4.64 8.76 8.48
CA LEU A 20 4.40 7.58 9.30
C LEU A 20 2.90 7.33 9.47
N LEU A 21 2.10 8.36 9.75
CA LEU A 21 0.65 8.26 9.87
C LEU A 21 0.01 7.73 8.58
N ARG A 22 0.53 8.14 7.41
CA ARG A 22 0.04 7.65 6.12
C ARG A 22 0.46 6.21 5.90
N PHE A 23 1.73 5.87 6.10
CA PHE A 23 2.24 4.51 5.91
C PHE A 23 1.55 3.49 6.83
N LYS A 24 1.18 3.88 8.05
CA LYS A 24 0.37 3.04 8.97
C LYS A 24 -0.99 2.64 8.43
N ARG A 25 -1.52 3.32 7.41
CA ARG A 25 -2.78 2.96 6.73
C ARG A 25 -2.62 1.74 5.81
N ALA A 26 -1.39 1.40 5.42
CA ALA A 26 -1.12 0.23 4.60
C ALA A 26 -1.56 -1.05 5.34
N LYS A 27 -2.25 -1.93 4.61
CA LYS A 27 -2.72 -3.22 5.13
C LYS A 27 -1.80 -4.39 4.78
N SER A 28 -0.85 -4.17 3.86
CA SER A 28 0.15 -5.14 3.42
C SER A 28 1.43 -4.43 2.99
N GLU A 29 2.51 -5.19 2.87
CA GLU A 29 3.80 -4.70 2.37
C GLU A 29 3.70 -4.21 0.93
N GLU A 30 2.92 -4.88 0.06
CA GLU A 30 2.68 -4.43 -1.32
C GLU A 30 2.04 -3.04 -1.37
N THR A 31 1.06 -2.80 -0.49
CA THR A 31 0.42 -1.48 -0.38
C THR A 31 1.44 -0.46 0.13
N LEU A 32 2.27 -0.83 1.12
CA LEU A 32 3.30 0.04 1.67
C LEU A 32 4.35 0.42 0.62
N ASP A 33 4.81 -0.52 -0.21
CA ASP A 33 5.76 -0.27 -1.31
C ASP A 33 5.17 0.72 -2.34
N THR A 34 3.90 0.54 -2.69
CA THR A 34 3.20 1.47 -3.60
C THR A 34 3.13 2.88 -3.00
N MET A 35 2.81 2.98 -1.70
CA MET A 35 2.77 4.27 -0.98
C MET A 35 4.14 4.93 -0.89
N TYR A 36 5.19 4.15 -0.66
CA TYR A 36 6.58 4.62 -0.61
C TYR A 36 7.03 5.18 -1.96
N ARG A 37 6.85 4.44 -3.05
CA ARG A 37 7.18 4.92 -4.41
C ARG A 37 6.42 6.19 -4.77
N GLY A 38 5.13 6.27 -4.39
CA GLY A 38 4.32 7.47 -4.57
C GLY A 38 4.83 8.66 -3.77
N ALA A 39 5.26 8.44 -2.52
CA ALA A 39 5.83 9.49 -1.67
C ALA A 39 7.16 10.01 -2.22
N LEU A 40 8.06 9.12 -2.68
CA LEU A 40 9.32 9.49 -3.32
C LEU A 40 9.09 10.35 -4.57
N LYS A 41 8.24 9.87 -5.49
CA LYS A 41 7.92 10.60 -6.71
C LYS A 41 7.37 11.99 -6.38
N LYS A 42 6.45 12.07 -5.42
CA LYS A 42 5.87 13.35 -5.00
C LYS A 42 6.90 14.29 -4.35
N ALA A 43 7.84 13.76 -3.58
CA ALA A 43 8.91 14.58 -3.00
C ALA A 43 9.81 15.15 -4.11
N HIS A 44 10.23 14.32 -5.07
CA HIS A 44 11.03 14.76 -6.22
C HIS A 44 10.30 15.76 -7.12
N ASP A 45 8.98 15.63 -7.29
CA ASP A 45 8.19 16.52 -8.14
C ASP A 45 7.97 17.91 -7.49
N ASN A 46 8.02 18.02 -6.15
CA ASN A 46 7.58 19.23 -5.43
C ASN A 46 8.66 19.91 -4.57
N LEU A 47 9.77 19.24 -4.26
CA LEU A 47 10.84 19.75 -3.40
C LEU A 47 12.19 19.70 -4.10
N GLN A 48 13.11 20.58 -3.66
CA GLN A 48 14.48 20.62 -4.17
C GLN A 48 15.51 20.86 -3.04
N GLY A 49 16.77 20.53 -3.31
CA GLY A 49 17.89 20.82 -2.41
C GLY A 49 17.73 20.22 -1.00
N ARG A 50 17.87 21.07 0.03
CA ARG A 50 17.84 20.65 1.43
C ARG A 50 16.49 20.10 1.87
N GLU A 51 15.39 20.68 1.39
CA GLU A 51 14.04 20.25 1.75
C GLU A 51 13.73 18.86 1.18
N LEU A 52 14.13 18.62 -0.06
CA LEU A 52 14.06 17.30 -0.68
C LEU A 52 14.85 16.27 0.14
N PHE A 53 16.09 16.60 0.52
CA PHE A 53 16.92 15.70 1.30
C PHE A 53 16.29 15.35 2.66
N GLN A 54 15.75 16.34 3.36
CA GLN A 54 15.05 16.12 4.63
C GLN A 54 13.77 15.29 4.47
N ALA A 55 13.00 15.55 3.41
CA ALA A 55 11.80 14.78 3.09
C ALA A 55 12.13 13.31 2.78
N LEU A 56 13.18 13.05 2.00
CA LEU A 56 13.64 11.69 1.71
C LEU A 56 14.05 10.97 2.99
N ILE A 57 14.82 11.61 3.88
CA ILE A 57 15.18 11.02 5.18
C ILE A 57 13.93 10.70 6.01
N ALA A 58 12.95 11.62 6.05
CA ALA A 58 11.72 11.40 6.79
C ALA A 58 10.91 10.22 6.22
N ILE A 59 10.85 10.09 4.89
CA ILE A 59 10.21 8.98 4.19
C ILE A 59 10.89 7.65 4.53
N GLU A 60 12.22 7.58 4.43
CA GLU A 60 12.97 6.35 4.73
C GLU A 60 12.81 5.92 6.19
N ARG A 61 12.92 6.86 7.13
CA ARG A 61 12.73 6.56 8.56
C ARG A 61 11.32 6.07 8.86
N ALA A 62 10.31 6.66 8.21
CA ALA A 62 8.92 6.24 8.40
C ALA A 62 8.66 4.85 7.80
N LEU A 63 9.31 4.51 6.67
CA LEU A 63 9.25 3.20 6.06
C LEU A 63 9.84 2.14 6.99
N ASP A 64 11.08 2.34 7.45
CA ASP A 64 11.79 1.41 8.36
C ASP A 64 10.95 1.16 9.62
N LYS A 65 10.40 2.21 10.21
CA LYS A 65 9.54 2.07 11.39
C LYS A 65 8.27 1.25 11.10
N CYS A 66 7.62 1.48 9.95
CA CYS A 66 6.45 0.70 9.58
C CYS A 66 6.78 -0.77 9.29
N GLN A 67 7.91 -1.06 8.64
CA GLN A 67 8.36 -2.42 8.38
C GLN A 67 8.64 -3.17 9.69
N GLN A 68 9.33 -2.54 10.63
CA GLN A 68 9.51 -3.08 11.99
C GLN A 68 8.17 -3.35 12.69
N ASP A 69 7.20 -2.43 12.57
CA ASP A 69 5.87 -2.62 13.16
C ASP A 69 5.12 -3.79 12.48
N PHE A 70 5.32 -4.06 11.19
CA PHE A 70 4.74 -5.22 10.50
C PHE A 70 5.30 -6.54 11.02
N ASP A 71 6.60 -6.60 11.30
CA ASP A 71 7.28 -7.82 11.72
C ASP A 71 7.14 -8.11 13.23
N SER A 72 7.11 -7.07 14.06
CA SER A 72 7.17 -7.22 15.52
C SER A 72 5.83 -7.06 16.23
N SER A 73 4.87 -6.32 15.65
CA SER A 73 3.59 -6.07 16.30
C SER A 73 2.59 -7.20 16.06
N GLN A 74 1.81 -7.56 17.08
CA GLN A 74 0.64 -8.44 16.91
C GLN A 74 -0.33 -7.93 15.83
N ILE A 75 -0.50 -6.61 15.72
CA ILE A 75 -1.34 -5.99 14.70
C ILE A 75 -0.71 -6.16 13.31
N GLY A 76 0.61 -6.02 13.21
CA GLY A 76 1.37 -6.22 11.97
C GLY A 76 1.27 -7.66 11.46
N MET A 77 1.48 -8.63 12.37
CA MET A 77 1.31 -10.06 12.07
C MET A 77 -0.12 -10.40 11.64
N ALA A 78 -1.13 -9.86 12.33
CA ALA A 78 -2.53 -10.06 11.94
C ALA A 78 -2.84 -9.48 10.55
N ARG A 79 -2.23 -8.35 10.18
CA ARG A 79 -2.35 -7.78 8.82
C ARG A 79 -1.72 -8.68 7.77
N LYS A 80 -0.50 -9.17 7.99
CA LYS A 80 0.17 -10.15 7.10
C LYS A 80 -0.67 -11.41 6.92
N ALA A 81 -1.12 -12.00 8.01
CA ALA A 81 -1.96 -13.20 7.99
C ALA A 81 -3.28 -12.95 7.23
N ASN A 82 -3.98 -11.85 7.51
CA ASN A 82 -5.22 -11.50 6.81
C ASN A 82 -5.01 -11.24 5.32
N HIS A 83 -3.89 -10.64 4.93
CA HIS A 83 -3.57 -10.44 3.52
C HIS A 83 -3.28 -11.75 2.80
N ALA A 84 -2.47 -12.63 3.41
CA ALA A 84 -2.19 -13.96 2.89
C ALA A 84 -3.47 -14.80 2.76
N LEU A 85 -4.36 -14.76 3.76
CA LEU A 85 -5.66 -15.43 3.72
C LEU A 85 -6.57 -14.89 2.61
N LYS A 86 -6.53 -13.58 2.34
CA LYS A 86 -7.30 -12.97 1.25
C LYS A 86 -6.75 -13.31 -0.13
N GLN A 87 -5.44 -13.37 -0.31
CA GLN A 87 -4.85 -13.85 -1.56
C GLN A 87 -5.09 -15.36 -1.74
N ALA A 88 -5.03 -16.15 -0.67
CA ALA A 88 -5.40 -17.57 -0.70
C ALA A 88 -6.90 -17.79 -0.91
N GLN A 89 -7.73 -16.77 -0.64
CA GLN A 89 -9.11 -16.63 -1.09
C GLN A 89 -9.20 -16.02 -2.51
N ASP A 90 -8.24 -16.30 -3.39
CA ASP A 90 -8.61 -16.48 -4.79
C ASP A 90 -9.88 -17.35 -4.82
N PRO A 91 -10.89 -17.02 -5.63
CA PRO A 91 -12.15 -17.72 -5.59
C PRO A 91 -11.85 -19.17 -5.93
N CYS A 92 -11.74 -20.02 -4.91
CA CYS A 92 -11.98 -21.44 -5.04
C CYS A 92 -13.29 -21.48 -5.80
N LYS A 93 -13.23 -21.77 -7.11
CA LYS A 93 -14.37 -21.67 -8.00
C LYS A 93 -15.50 -22.37 -7.27
N LYS A 94 -16.52 -21.61 -6.87
CA LYS A 94 -17.64 -22.21 -6.14
C LYS A 94 -18.14 -23.32 -7.04
N TYR A 95 -18.04 -24.56 -6.55
CA TYR A 95 -18.44 -25.72 -7.33
C TYR A 95 -19.87 -25.49 -7.82
N SER A 96 -20.02 -25.51 -9.14
CA SER A 96 -21.29 -25.28 -9.83
C SER A 96 -21.61 -26.57 -10.58
N PRO A 97 -22.59 -27.36 -10.10
CA PRO A 97 -22.98 -28.61 -10.76
C PRO A 97 -23.34 -28.40 -12.23
N GLU A 98 -23.97 -27.25 -12.54
CA GLU A 98 -24.36 -26.89 -13.91
C GLU A 98 -23.16 -26.66 -14.82
N ASP A 99 -22.11 -25.99 -14.33
CA ASP A 99 -20.90 -25.73 -15.12
C ASP A 99 -20.07 -27.00 -15.35
N GLU A 100 -20.02 -27.90 -14.36
CA GLU A 100 -19.41 -29.22 -14.53
C GLU A 100 -20.21 -30.08 -15.52
N PHE A 101 -21.54 -30.02 -15.49
CA PHE A 101 -22.38 -30.75 -16.45
C PHE A 101 -22.19 -30.23 -17.88
N ARG A 102 -22.15 -28.90 -18.09
CA ARG A 102 -21.81 -28.30 -19.39
C ARG A 102 -20.43 -28.72 -19.88
N ARG A 103 -19.44 -28.74 -18.98
CA ARG A 103 -18.08 -29.20 -19.30
C ARG A 103 -18.07 -30.67 -19.71
N LEU A 104 -18.75 -31.55 -18.97
CA LEU A 104 -18.82 -32.98 -19.29
C LEU A 104 -19.47 -33.22 -20.64
N LEU A 105 -20.55 -32.49 -20.95
CA LEU A 105 -21.23 -32.61 -22.25
C LEU A 105 -20.39 -32.06 -23.41
N SER A 106 -19.53 -31.08 -23.19
CA SER A 106 -18.63 -30.56 -24.24
C SER A 106 -17.55 -31.55 -24.72
N TYR A 107 -17.36 -32.67 -24.02
CA TYR A 107 -16.46 -33.75 -24.45
C TYR A 107 -17.17 -34.86 -25.24
N ILE A 108 -18.47 -34.72 -25.50
CA ILE A 108 -19.31 -35.73 -26.16
C ILE A 108 -19.50 -35.41 -27.67
N ASP A 109 -18.80 -34.39 -28.19
CA ASP A 109 -18.69 -34.10 -29.64
C ASP A 109 -17.40 -34.65 -30.26
#